data_AF-A0A5E4J685-F1
#
_entry.id   AF-A0A5E4J685-F1
#
_cell.length_a   1.000
_cell.length_b   1.000
_cell.length_c   1.000
_cell.angle_alpha   90.00
_cell.angle_beta   90.00
_cell.angle_gamma   90.00
#
_symmetry.space_group_name_H-M   'P 1'
#
loop_
_entity.id
_entity.type
_entity.pdbx_description
1 polymer ?
#
loop_
_entity_poly.entity_id
_entity_poly.type
_entity_poly.pdbx_seq_one_letter_code
_entity_poly.pdbx_strand_id
1 'polypeptide(L)'
;MYLIMPTISAADYSSAETVAKNMLLDPANNLGIQSADVSISTKQVTFNCITHLSVHETGAPLAEFGAFLSGALGTYISIIKAVPEVGDLLIVMKNSDGPTTSTMICPKAWVTGLDLTNENAVNELMLKVFQTMKNA
;
A
#
# COMPACT_ATOMS: atom_id res chain seq x y z
N MET A 1 12.06 -15.07 -43.14
CA MET A 1 11.14 -14.03 -42.66
C MET A 1 11.23 -14.01 -41.14
N TYR A 2 12.03 -13.10 -40.58
CA TYR A 2 12.18 -12.96 -39.13
C TYR A 2 11.07 -12.04 -38.62
N LEU A 3 10.11 -12.61 -37.90
CA LEU A 3 9.12 -11.86 -37.13
C LEU A 3 9.84 -11.25 -35.93
N ILE A 4 10.14 -9.95 -36.02
CA ILE A 4 10.59 -9.15 -34.88
C ILE A 4 9.34 -8.92 -34.03
N MET A 5 9.15 -9.71 -32.98
CA MET A 5 8.11 -9.43 -31.99
C MET A 5 8.43 -8.05 -31.38
N PRO A 6 7.45 -7.14 -31.26
CA PRO A 6 7.67 -5.91 -30.51
C PRO A 6 8.04 -6.32 -29.09
N THR A 7 9.22 -5.87 -28.63
CA THR A 7 9.61 -5.90 -27.24
C THR A 7 8.47 -5.26 -26.46
N ILE A 8 7.79 -6.05 -25.63
CA ILE A 8 6.86 -5.54 -24.63
C ILE A 8 7.67 -4.57 -23.78
N SER A 9 7.53 -3.28 -24.04
CA SER A 9 8.12 -2.24 -23.19
C SER A 9 7.57 -2.53 -21.80
N ALA A 10 8.44 -2.82 -20.83
CA ALA A 10 8.02 -2.80 -19.44
C ALA A 10 7.31 -1.46 -19.22
N ALA A 11 6.07 -1.49 -18.73
CA ALA A 11 5.33 -0.26 -18.45
C ALA A 11 6.13 0.53 -17.41
N ASP A 12 6.42 1.80 -17.73
CA ASP A 12 7.14 2.69 -16.82
C ASP A 12 6.13 3.35 -15.89
N TYR A 13 6.20 2.99 -14.61
CA TYR A 13 5.32 3.51 -13.56
C TYR A 13 6.01 4.55 -12.67
N SER A 14 7.22 5.00 -13.00
CA SER A 14 8.04 5.89 -12.17
C SER A 14 7.31 7.16 -11.70
N SER A 15 6.46 7.73 -12.56
CA SER A 15 5.64 8.89 -12.21
C SER A 15 4.57 8.55 -11.17
N ALA A 16 3.88 7.41 -11.32
CA ALA A 16 2.88 6.94 -10.37
C ALA A 16 3.51 6.52 -9.03
N GLU A 17 4.69 5.89 -9.07
CA GLU A 17 5.49 5.54 -7.90
C GLU A 17 5.89 6.79 -7.11
N THR A 18 6.33 7.85 -7.81
CA THR A 18 6.70 9.13 -7.18
C THR A 18 5.49 9.80 -6.52
N VAL A 19 4.35 9.86 -7.22
CA VAL A 19 3.12 10.44 -6.64
C VAL A 19 2.65 9.65 -5.43
N ALA A 20 2.61 8.32 -5.53
CA ALA A 20 2.22 7.44 -4.42
C ALA A 20 3.14 7.61 -3.21
N LYS A 21 4.45 7.65 -3.43
CA LYS A 21 5.43 7.93 -2.37
C LYS A 21 5.18 9.28 -1.72
N ASN A 22 4.92 10.32 -2.50
CA ASN A 22 4.62 11.65 -1.96
C ASN A 22 3.33 11.67 -1.16
N MET A 23 2.28 10.95 -1.58
CA MET A 23 1.03 10.83 -0.81
C MET A 23 1.25 10.12 0.53
N LEU A 24 2.05 9.05 0.56
CA LEU A 24 2.39 8.31 1.78
C LEU A 24 3.25 9.12 2.75
N LEU A 25 4.10 10.02 2.23
CA LEU A 25 5.01 10.84 3.02
C LEU A 25 4.49 12.26 3.28
N ASP A 26 3.28 12.58 2.82
CA ASP A 26 2.69 13.90 3.00
C ASP A 26 2.50 14.17 4.51
N PRO A 27 3.16 15.19 5.09
CA PRO A 27 3.00 15.54 6.50
C PRO A 27 1.55 15.85 6.87
N ALA A 28 0.72 16.30 5.92
CA ALA A 28 -0.70 16.59 6.17
C ALA A 28 -1.51 15.32 6.53
N ASN A 29 -1.06 14.15 6.07
CA ASN A 29 -1.75 12.89 6.33
C ASN A 29 -1.35 12.24 7.67
N ASN A 30 -0.23 12.66 8.26
CA ASN A 30 0.30 12.18 9.54
C ASN A 30 0.21 10.64 9.73
N LEU A 31 0.71 9.88 8.74
CA LEU A 31 0.57 8.42 8.68
C LEU A 31 1.58 7.64 9.54
N GLY A 32 2.44 8.35 10.28
CA GLY A 32 3.54 7.76 11.03
C GLY A 32 4.62 7.07 10.20
N ILE A 33 4.69 7.38 8.89
CA ILE A 33 5.68 6.87 7.95
C ILE A 33 6.88 7.82 7.93
N GLN A 34 8.06 7.33 8.30
CA GLN A 34 9.32 8.08 8.25
C GLN A 34 9.93 8.05 6.84
N SER A 35 9.81 6.91 6.16
CA SER A 35 10.23 6.77 4.76
C SER A 35 9.40 5.72 4.06
N ALA A 36 9.16 5.91 2.76
CA ALA A 36 8.46 4.97 1.90
C ALA A 36 9.23 4.80 0.59
N ASP A 37 9.27 3.56 0.13
CA ASP A 37 9.62 3.19 -1.23
C ASP A 37 8.42 2.50 -1.88
N VAL A 38 8.11 2.87 -3.11
CA VAL A 38 6.94 2.38 -3.85
C VAL A 38 7.42 1.76 -5.14
N SER A 39 7.03 0.50 -5.37
CA SER A 39 7.26 -0.20 -6.63
C SER A 39 5.93 -0.65 -7.21
N ILE A 40 5.70 -0.36 -8.49
CA ILE A 40 4.46 -0.66 -9.19
C ILE A 40 4.74 -1.61 -10.35
N SER A 41 3.92 -2.64 -10.47
CA SER A 41 3.92 -3.54 -11.62
C SER A 41 2.53 -4.08 -11.89
N THR A 42 2.35 -4.75 -13.03
CA THR A 42 1.11 -5.48 -13.35
C THR A 42 0.86 -6.68 -12.46
N LYS A 43 1.88 -7.14 -11.71
CA LYS A 43 1.76 -8.30 -10.81
C LYS A 43 1.49 -7.88 -9.36
N GLN A 44 2.12 -6.81 -8.91
CA GLN A 44 2.07 -6.35 -7.54
C GLN A 44 2.44 -4.86 -7.45
N VAL A 45 1.78 -4.15 -6.53
CA VAL A 45 2.19 -2.87 -5.99
C VAL A 45 2.80 -3.12 -4.62
N THR A 46 3.99 -2.62 -4.35
CA THR A 46 4.68 -2.80 -3.06
C THR A 46 4.93 -1.45 -2.42
N PHE A 47 4.47 -1.29 -1.18
CA PHE A 47 4.85 -0.17 -0.31
C PHE A 47 5.80 -0.68 0.76
N ASN A 48 7.07 -0.29 0.68
CA ASN A 48 8.07 -0.54 1.72
C ASN A 48 8.16 0.68 2.63
N CYS A 49 7.47 0.61 3.77
CA CYS A 49 7.35 1.69 4.73
C CYS A 49 8.22 1.44 5.96
N ILE A 50 9.03 2.43 6.34
CA ILE A 50 9.63 2.51 7.66
C ILE A 50 8.75 3.40 8.53
N THR A 51 8.28 2.88 9.66
CA THR A 51 7.35 3.55 10.57
C THR A 51 7.88 3.52 11.99
N HIS A 52 7.41 4.42 12.86
CA HIS A 52 7.65 4.32 14.31
C HIS A 52 6.60 3.45 15.03
N LEU A 53 5.74 2.78 14.27
CA LEU A 53 4.61 2.03 14.79
C LEU A 53 5.06 0.63 15.23
N SER A 54 4.71 0.23 16.45
CA SER A 54 4.93 -1.14 16.95
C SER A 54 3.60 -1.85 17.17
N VAL A 55 3.39 -2.99 16.49
CA VAL A 55 2.19 -3.82 16.68
C VAL A 55 2.37 -4.84 17.81
N HIS A 56 3.61 -5.11 18.23
CA HIS A 56 3.94 -6.22 19.15
C HIS A 56 3.92 -5.87 20.64
N GLU A 57 4.01 -4.61 21.01
CA GLU A 57 4.13 -4.21 22.41
C GLU A 57 3.05 -3.17 22.72
N THR A 58 2.11 -3.56 23.58
CA THR A 58 1.17 -2.71 24.34
C THR A 58 0.16 -1.83 23.60
N GLY A 59 0.03 -1.97 22.28
CA GLY A 59 -0.95 -1.22 21.51
C GLY A 59 -0.39 0.13 21.07
N ALA A 60 0.29 0.15 19.92
CA ALA A 60 0.26 1.36 19.09
C ALA A 60 -1.19 1.87 19.08
N PRO A 61 -1.44 3.18 19.22
CA PRO A 61 -2.80 3.69 19.24
C PRO A 61 -3.49 3.12 18.00
N LEU A 62 -4.54 2.32 18.20
CA LEU A 62 -5.26 1.67 17.10
C LEU A 62 -5.65 2.69 16.03
N ALA A 63 -5.84 3.95 16.44
CA ALA A 63 -6.00 5.12 15.61
C ALA A 63 -4.81 5.43 14.68
N GLU A 64 -3.56 5.42 15.16
CA GLU A 64 -2.36 5.67 14.34
C GLU A 64 -2.11 4.54 13.34
N PHE A 65 -2.27 3.29 13.78
CA PHE A 65 -2.20 2.16 12.87
C PHE A 65 -3.34 2.18 11.84
N GLY A 66 -4.55 2.55 12.26
CA GLY A 66 -5.69 2.74 11.39
C GLY A 66 -5.46 3.87 10.37
N ALA A 67 -4.85 4.97 10.79
CA ALA A 67 -4.45 6.07 9.91
C ALA A 67 -3.43 5.59 8.87
N PHE A 68 -2.36 4.91 9.30
CA PHE A 68 -1.38 4.29 8.41
C PHE A 68 -2.05 3.40 7.36
N LEU A 69 -2.90 2.47 7.79
CA LEU A 69 -3.55 1.52 6.89
C LEU A 69 -4.54 2.21 5.95
N SER A 70 -5.31 3.19 6.45
CA SER A 70 -6.21 4.01 5.62
C SER A 70 -5.45 4.78 4.54
N GLY A 71 -4.33 5.41 4.91
CA GLY A 71 -3.49 6.17 3.98
C GLY A 71 -2.86 5.28 2.92
N ALA A 72 -2.36 4.11 3.32
CA ALA A 72 -1.85 3.11 2.38
C ALA A 72 -2.94 2.65 1.39
N LEU A 73 -4.12 2.27 1.89
CA LEU A 73 -5.22 1.83 1.03
C LEU A 73 -5.73 2.95 0.12
N GLY A 74 -5.87 4.17 0.63
CA GLY A 74 -6.26 5.34 -0.15
C GLY A 74 -5.28 5.66 -1.27
N THR A 75 -3.97 5.54 -1.00
CA THR A 75 -2.92 5.68 -2.01
C THR A 75 -3.05 4.59 -3.08
N TYR A 76 -3.19 3.33 -2.67
CA TYR A 76 -3.34 2.21 -3.61
C TYR A 76 -4.59 2.32 -4.49
N ILE A 77 -5.72 2.74 -3.93
CA ILE A 77 -6.95 3.00 -4.68
C ILE A 77 -6.73 4.11 -5.72
N SER A 78 -5.97 5.15 -5.35
CA SER A 78 -5.62 6.24 -6.28
C SER A 78 -4.73 5.73 -7.42
N ILE A 79 -3.79 4.83 -7.13
CA ILE A 79 -2.97 4.14 -8.15
C ILE A 79 -3.86 3.33 -9.10
N ILE A 80 -4.77 2.50 -8.59
CA ILE A 80 -5.68 1.71 -9.45
C ILE A 80 -6.55 2.59 -10.34
N LYS A 81 -7.02 3.74 -9.84
CA LYS A 81 -7.81 4.69 -10.64
C LYS A 81 -7.00 5.30 -11.79
N ALA A 82 -5.72 5.57 -11.56
CA ALA A 82 -4.83 6.16 -12.57
C ALA A 82 -4.25 5.10 -13.52
N VAL A 83 -3.98 3.90 -13.01
CA VAL A 83 -3.25 2.80 -13.66
C VAL A 83 -3.99 1.49 -13.35
N PRO A 84 -5.10 1.21 -14.05
CA PRO A 84 -5.99 0.11 -13.71
C PRO A 84 -5.44 -1.28 -14.04
N GLU A 85 -4.27 -1.42 -14.64
CA GLU A 85 -3.60 -2.69 -14.96
C GLU A 85 -2.69 -3.21 -13.84
N VAL A 86 -2.47 -2.44 -12.77
CA VAL A 86 -1.59 -2.85 -11.66
C VAL A 86 -2.12 -4.10 -10.93
N GLY A 87 -1.22 -4.82 -10.27
CA GLY A 87 -1.56 -6.01 -9.48
C GLY A 87 -1.96 -5.71 -8.03
N ASP A 88 -1.94 -6.75 -7.20
CA ASP A 88 -2.33 -6.68 -5.78
C ASP A 88 -1.36 -5.82 -4.96
N LEU A 89 -1.83 -5.25 -3.85
CA LEU A 89 -0.98 -4.49 -2.94
C LEU A 89 -0.31 -5.40 -1.91
N LEU A 90 0.99 -5.21 -1.71
CA LEU A 90 1.77 -5.67 -0.58
C LEU A 90 2.29 -4.46 0.21
N ILE A 91 1.97 -4.40 1.50
CA ILE A 91 2.49 -3.40 2.43
C ILE A 91 3.52 -4.09 3.30
N VAL A 92 4.75 -3.59 3.28
CA VAL A 92 5.83 -3.99 4.19
C VAL A 92 6.03 -2.84 5.17
N MET A 93 5.74 -3.08 6.45
CA MET A 93 5.89 -2.12 7.53
C MET A 93 7.03 -2.56 8.43
N LYS A 94 8.12 -1.80 8.44
CA LYS A 94 9.27 -2.03 9.30
C LYS A 94 9.28 -0.97 10.41
N ASN A 95 9.34 -1.43 11.66
CA ASN A 95 9.52 -0.53 12.80
C ASN A 95 10.95 0.07 12.77
N SER A 96 11.09 1.38 12.91
CA SER A 96 12.40 2.05 13.03
C SER A 96 13.14 1.68 14.30
N ASP A 97 12.39 1.36 15.36
CA ASP A 97 12.88 1.21 16.72
C ASP A 97 13.12 -0.25 17.10
N GLY A 98 12.79 -1.19 16.20
CA GLY A 98 12.88 -2.62 16.46
C GLY A 98 13.11 -3.47 15.21
N PRO A 99 13.44 -4.76 15.38
CA PRO A 99 13.67 -5.66 14.25
C PRO A 99 12.37 -6.06 13.53
N THR A 100 11.21 -5.79 14.12
CA THR A 100 9.92 -6.28 13.65
C THR A 100 9.57 -5.72 12.28
N THR A 101 9.32 -6.63 11.34
CA THR A 101 8.75 -6.33 10.04
C THR A 101 7.41 -7.03 9.92
N SER A 102 6.36 -6.27 9.64
CA SER A 102 5.03 -6.80 9.38
C SER A 102 4.70 -6.64 7.90
N THR A 103 4.01 -7.63 7.33
CA THR A 103 3.55 -7.61 5.94
C THR A 103 2.05 -7.75 5.89
N MET A 104 1.37 -7.00 5.02
CA MET A 104 -0.07 -7.05 4.79
C MET A 104 -0.36 -7.06 3.29
N ILE A 105 -1.44 -7.69 2.88
CA ILE A 105 -1.80 -7.86 1.48
C ILE A 105 -3.23 -7.34 1.26
N CYS A 106 -3.42 -6.58 0.18
CA CYS A 106 -4.74 -6.18 -0.30
C CYS A 106 -4.91 -6.61 -1.76
N PRO A 107 -5.64 -7.72 -2.01
CA PRO A 107 -6.03 -8.10 -3.36
C PRO A 107 -6.81 -6.98 -4.05
N LYS A 108 -6.47 -6.68 -5.31
CA LYS A 108 -7.13 -5.65 -6.11
C LYS A 108 -8.64 -5.88 -6.25
N ALA A 109 -9.06 -7.14 -6.28
CA ALA A 109 -10.47 -7.50 -6.33
C ALA A 109 -11.28 -6.99 -5.12
N TRP A 110 -10.64 -6.72 -3.98
CA TRP A 110 -11.34 -6.21 -2.79
C TRP A 110 -11.63 -4.70 -2.85
N VAL A 111 -10.90 -3.96 -3.69
CA VAL A 111 -11.06 -2.51 -3.87
C VAL A 111 -11.73 -2.15 -5.19
N THR A 112 -11.80 -3.10 -6.13
CA THR A 112 -12.49 -2.91 -7.41
C THR A 112 -13.99 -2.77 -7.18
N GLY A 113 -14.55 -1.59 -7.49
CA GLY A 113 -15.98 -1.31 -7.28
C GLY A 113 -16.36 -1.02 -5.82
N LEU A 114 -15.38 -0.83 -4.94
CA LEU A 114 -15.64 -0.42 -3.56
C LEU A 114 -16.19 1.02 -3.52
N ASP A 115 -17.31 1.20 -2.83
CA ASP A 115 -17.85 2.51 -2.54
C ASP A 115 -17.08 3.16 -1.39
N LEU A 116 -16.22 4.12 -1.73
CA LEU A 116 -15.39 4.85 -0.76
C LEU A 116 -16.20 5.84 0.10
N THR A 117 -17.46 6.10 -0.26
CA THR A 117 -18.36 6.94 0.55
C THR A 117 -19.07 6.14 1.64
N ASN A 118 -19.02 4.81 1.55
CA ASN A 118 -19.57 3.91 2.56
C ASN A 118 -18.49 3.57 3.58
N GLU A 119 -18.52 4.27 4.73
CA GLU A 119 -17.57 4.07 5.83
C GLU A 119 -17.49 2.61 6.30
N ASN A 120 -18.61 1.88 6.31
CA ASN A 120 -18.63 0.47 6.70
C ASN A 120 -17.83 -0.39 5.70
N ALA A 121 -17.98 -0.13 4.40
CA ALA A 121 -17.24 -0.85 3.37
C ALA A 121 -15.72 -0.60 3.46
N VAL A 122 -15.33 0.64 3.77
CA VAL A 122 -13.92 1.00 4.00
C VAL A 122 -13.38 0.34 5.27
N ASN A 123 -14.15 0.35 6.37
CA ASN A 123 -13.78 -0.31 7.62
C ASN A 123 -13.62 -1.83 7.44
N GLU A 124 -14.55 -2.48 6.72
CA GLU A 124 -14.44 -3.90 6.40
C GLU A 124 -13.20 -4.22 5.56
N LEU A 125 -12.86 -3.38 4.58
CA LEU A 125 -11.62 -3.52 3.81
C LEU A 125 -10.40 -3.45 4.73
N MET A 126 -10.33 -2.43 5.58
CA MET A 126 -9.21 -2.26 6.53
C MET A 126 -9.06 -3.48 7.43
N LEU A 127 -10.15 -3.98 7.99
CA LEU A 127 -10.14 -5.19 8.82
C LEU A 127 -9.67 -6.42 8.04
N LYS A 128 -10.15 -6.62 6.81
CA LYS A 128 -9.70 -7.73 5.95
C LYS A 128 -8.21 -7.66 5.67
N VAL A 129 -7.67 -6.47 5.36
CA VAL A 129 -6.24 -6.29 5.11
C VAL A 129 -5.43 -6.50 6.38
N PHE A 130 -5.88 -5.96 7.52
CA PHE A 130 -5.24 -6.19 8.81
C PHE A 130 -5.17 -7.68 9.17
N GLN A 131 -6.22 -8.46 8.89
CA GLN A 131 -6.24 -9.91 9.11
C GLN A 131 -5.22 -10.68 8.27
N THR A 132 -4.69 -10.10 7.18
CA THR A 132 -3.61 -10.70 6.40
C THR A 132 -2.23 -10.49 7.02
N MET A 133 -2.12 -9.72 8.11
CA MET A 133 -0.85 -9.34 8.71
C MET A 133 -0.02 -10.56 9.10
N LYS A 134 1.23 -10.59 8.65
CA LYS A 134 2.24 -11.58 9.05
C LYS A 134 3.49 -10.87 9.53
N ASN A 135 4.06 -11.36 10.63
CA ASN A 135 5.34 -10.89 11.15
C ASN A 135 6.47 -11.77 10.63
N ALA A 136 7.56 -11.14 10.23
CA ALA A 136 8.81 -11.78 9.85
C ALA A 136 9.87 -11.60 10.95
#